data_AF-A0AA46NUD3-F1
#
_entry.id   AF-A0AA46NUD3-F1
#
_cell.length_a   1.000
_cell.length_b   1.000
_cell.length_c   1.000
_cell.angle_alpha   90.00
_cell.angle_beta   90.00
_cell.angle_gamma   90.00
#
_symmetry.space_group_name_H-M   'P 1'
#
loop_
_entity.id
_entity.type
_entity.pdbx_description
1 polymer ?
#
loop_
_entity_poly.entity_id
_entity_poly.type
_entity_poly.pdbx_seq_one_letter_code
_entity_poly.pdbx_strand_id
1 'polypeptide(L)'
;MTLQPDGERFAQSVSSRIDYDLLAVEHFPRVARTLRLQTIPDDLLNHERYRSSRQFLDRVAEEGFEPLRVPMPIDWEFARRELAGELAPSYTNGDLIYGVNNGGKFSVDVTYLAEAEATGHVRIETLHRVNDIERGRDGTWIAHTDRISMDGVVLERKRIVADALFLGAGSPGTTRLLVKALAKDLIPDLPDAVGTGWGNNGDRVFSVTTTLLGPGAWQGGPACVGFKDLGNPAGPLMIVTGPVPFPADLLLSTPNRPNVTWVRLD
;
A
#
# COMPACT_ATOMS: atom_id res chain seq x y z
N MET A 1 -3.85 1.25 4.15
CA MET A 1 -5.05 0.44 3.87
C MET A 1 -4.67 -1.02 3.99
N THR A 2 -5.50 -1.81 4.64
CA THR A 2 -5.32 -3.27 4.73
C THR A 2 -6.70 -3.91 4.65
N LEU A 3 -6.96 -4.62 3.56
CA LEU A 3 -8.27 -5.20 3.24
C LEU A 3 -8.15 -6.69 3.04
N GLN A 4 -9.16 -7.42 3.51
CA GLN A 4 -9.34 -8.83 3.21
C GLN A 4 -10.17 -8.95 1.91
N PRO A 5 -9.69 -9.70 0.89
CA PRO A 5 -10.51 -10.05 -0.27
C PRO A 5 -11.59 -11.05 0.15
N ASP A 6 -12.75 -11.05 -0.51
CA ASP A 6 -13.72 -12.13 -0.36
C ASP A 6 -13.23 -13.43 -1.01
N GLY A 7 -13.74 -14.56 -0.53
CA GLY A 7 -13.29 -15.88 -0.95
C GLY A 7 -13.53 -16.18 -2.43
N GLU A 8 -14.63 -15.68 -3.00
CA GLU A 8 -14.96 -15.89 -4.42
C GLU A 8 -13.91 -15.22 -5.33
N ARG A 9 -13.65 -13.92 -5.12
CA ARG A 9 -12.65 -13.18 -5.90
C ARG A 9 -11.23 -13.64 -5.64
N PHE A 10 -10.94 -14.06 -4.40
CA PHE A 10 -9.67 -14.68 -4.07
C PHE A 10 -9.44 -15.94 -4.92
N ALA A 11 -10.43 -16.84 -5.00
CA ALA A 11 -10.35 -18.07 -5.79
C ALA A 11 -10.22 -17.83 -7.31
N GLN A 12 -10.72 -16.69 -7.81
CA GLN A 12 -10.54 -16.29 -9.22
C GLN A 12 -9.10 -15.88 -9.55
N SER A 13 -8.35 -15.37 -8.57
CA SER A 13 -7.04 -14.75 -8.80
C SER A 13 -5.86 -15.55 -8.24
N VAL A 14 -6.13 -16.43 -7.28
CA VAL A 14 -5.11 -17.15 -6.52
C VAL A 14 -5.27 -18.65 -6.76
N SER A 15 -4.15 -19.38 -6.78
CA SER A 15 -4.16 -20.83 -6.95
C SER A 15 -5.07 -21.50 -5.92
N SER A 16 -5.92 -22.43 -6.38
CA SER A 16 -6.78 -23.26 -5.53
C SER A 16 -6.02 -24.16 -4.54
N ARG A 17 -4.69 -24.23 -4.63
CA ARG A 17 -3.83 -24.91 -3.65
C ARG A 17 -3.66 -24.11 -2.36
N ILE A 18 -4.01 -22.83 -2.36
CA ILE A 18 -3.94 -21.97 -1.17
C ILE A 18 -5.30 -22.03 -0.47
N ASP A 19 -5.28 -22.46 0.79
CA ASP A 19 -6.46 -22.58 1.63
C ASP A 19 -6.94 -21.19 2.09
N TYR A 20 -8.00 -20.68 1.46
CA TYR A 20 -8.60 -19.41 1.84
C TYR A 20 -9.23 -19.44 3.23
N ASP A 21 -9.82 -20.56 3.64
CA ASP A 21 -10.51 -20.64 4.93
C ASP A 21 -9.50 -20.56 6.07
N LEU A 22 -8.33 -21.21 5.93
CA LEU A 22 -7.21 -21.04 6.85
C LEU A 22 -6.71 -19.59 6.88
N LEU A 23 -6.57 -18.94 5.72
CA LEU A 23 -6.20 -17.53 5.66
C LEU A 23 -7.23 -16.64 6.39
N ALA A 24 -8.52 -16.89 6.16
CA ALA A 24 -9.62 -16.14 6.74
C ALA A 24 -9.75 -16.30 8.26
N VAL A 25 -9.59 -17.51 8.77
CA VAL A 25 -9.75 -17.81 10.20
C VAL A 25 -8.50 -17.44 11.00
N GLU A 26 -7.31 -17.60 10.44
CA GLU A 26 -6.05 -17.46 11.19
C GLU A 26 -5.20 -16.28 10.73
N HIS A 27 -4.83 -16.23 9.45
CA HIS A 27 -3.76 -15.37 8.98
C HIS A 27 -4.19 -13.91 8.76
N PHE A 28 -5.33 -13.64 8.13
CA PHE A 28 -5.85 -12.27 8.00
C PHE A 28 -6.14 -11.63 9.38
N PRO A 29 -6.78 -12.31 10.35
CA PRO A 29 -6.93 -11.78 11.70
C PRO A 29 -5.59 -11.54 12.41
N ARG A 30 -4.58 -12.42 12.21
CA ARG A 30 -3.24 -12.20 12.75
C ARG A 30 -2.62 -10.92 12.18
N VAL A 31 -2.66 -10.74 10.86
CA VAL A 31 -2.16 -9.53 10.21
C VAL A 31 -2.87 -8.29 10.74
N ALA A 32 -4.19 -8.34 10.90
CA ALA A 32 -4.97 -7.22 11.42
C ALA A 32 -4.55 -6.80 12.84
N ARG A 33 -4.24 -7.78 13.71
CA ARG A 33 -3.73 -7.52 15.07
C ARG A 33 -2.30 -6.97 15.05
N THR A 34 -1.39 -7.60 14.30
CA THR A 34 0.01 -7.17 14.23
C THR A 34 0.15 -5.76 13.66
N LEU A 35 -0.63 -5.44 12.63
CA LEU A 35 -0.67 -4.11 12.02
C LEU A 35 -1.58 -3.12 12.77
N ARG A 36 -2.25 -3.57 13.84
CA ARG A 36 -3.12 -2.78 14.71
C ARG A 36 -4.14 -1.96 13.91
N LEU A 37 -4.87 -2.63 13.03
CA LEU A 37 -5.78 -1.95 12.11
C LEU A 37 -6.89 -1.22 12.87
N GLN A 38 -7.13 0.03 12.47
CA GLN A 38 -8.22 0.87 12.97
C GLN A 38 -8.93 1.55 11.79
N THR A 39 -10.21 1.86 11.97
CA THR A 39 -10.99 2.70 11.05
C THR A 39 -11.13 4.11 11.62
N ILE A 40 -11.31 5.12 10.75
CA ILE A 40 -11.48 6.51 11.19
C ILE A 40 -12.65 6.64 12.20
N PRO A 41 -12.40 7.21 13.40
CA PRO A 41 -13.43 7.54 14.39
C PRO A 41 -14.41 8.62 13.92
N ASP A 42 -15.61 8.65 14.53
CA ASP A 42 -16.67 9.61 14.16
C ASP A 42 -16.26 11.07 14.40
N ASP A 43 -15.59 11.36 15.51
CA ASP A 43 -15.18 12.72 15.86
C ASP A 43 -14.21 13.30 14.82
N LEU A 44 -13.25 12.50 14.37
CA LEU A 44 -12.34 12.87 13.30
C LEU A 44 -13.05 12.97 11.96
N LEU A 45 -13.88 11.97 11.61
CA LEU A 45 -14.62 12.00 10.35
C LEU A 45 -15.54 13.23 10.26
N ASN A 46 -16.06 13.74 11.38
CA ASN A 46 -16.89 14.94 11.45
C ASN A 46 -16.09 16.26 11.41
N HIS A 47 -14.77 16.23 11.60
CA HIS A 47 -13.92 17.42 11.57
C HIS A 47 -13.80 18.02 10.15
N GLU A 48 -13.63 19.34 10.01
CA GLU A 48 -13.58 20.01 8.70
C GLU A 48 -12.51 19.49 7.74
N ARG A 49 -11.37 19.01 8.28
CA ARG A 49 -10.28 18.39 7.50
C ARG A 49 -10.74 17.14 6.73
N TYR A 50 -11.77 16.45 7.21
CA TYR A 50 -12.31 15.24 6.57
C TYR A 50 -13.59 15.52 5.77
N ARG A 51 -13.85 16.79 5.41
CA ARG A 51 -15.02 17.20 4.60
C ARG A 51 -15.11 16.42 3.29
N SER A 52 -14.02 16.28 2.54
CA SER A 52 -14.01 15.51 1.28
C SER A 52 -14.40 14.05 1.48
N SER A 53 -13.98 13.44 2.60
CA SER A 53 -14.36 12.07 2.95
C SER A 53 -15.85 11.96 3.26
N ARG A 54 -16.43 12.92 3.99
CA ARG A 54 -17.88 12.94 4.25
C ARG A 54 -18.70 13.12 2.96
N GLN A 55 -18.33 14.10 2.13
CA GLN A 55 -18.99 14.34 0.84
C GLN A 55 -18.98 13.09 -0.05
N PHE A 56 -17.86 12.36 -0.06
CA PHE A 56 -17.76 11.10 -0.77
C PHE A 56 -18.72 10.05 -0.20
N LEU A 57 -18.78 9.88 1.12
CA LEU A 57 -19.70 8.93 1.76
C LEU A 57 -21.17 9.28 1.52
N ASP A 58 -21.53 10.56 1.57
CA ASP A 58 -22.89 11.03 1.26
C ASP A 58 -23.25 10.64 -0.18
N ARG A 59 -22.34 10.89 -1.13
CA ARG A 59 -22.55 10.54 -2.54
C ARG A 59 -22.67 9.03 -2.77
N VAL A 60 -21.87 8.24 -2.06
CA VAL A 60 -21.94 6.77 -2.09
C VAL A 60 -23.33 6.30 -1.67
N ALA A 61 -23.86 6.85 -0.57
CA ALA A 61 -25.19 6.49 -0.07
C ALA A 61 -26.31 6.95 -1.01
N GLU A 62 -26.21 8.15 -1.59
CA GLU A 62 -27.17 8.66 -2.59
C GLU A 62 -27.26 7.77 -3.83
N GLU A 63 -26.15 7.17 -4.24
CA GLU A 63 -26.09 6.24 -5.38
C GLU A 63 -26.51 4.80 -4.99
N GLY A 64 -26.92 4.58 -3.75
CA GLY A 64 -27.39 3.28 -3.26
C GLY A 64 -26.28 2.26 -2.95
N PHE A 65 -25.03 2.71 -2.83
CA PHE A 65 -23.91 1.87 -2.39
C PHE A 65 -23.71 1.95 -0.88
N GLU A 66 -23.11 0.91 -0.30
CA GLU A 66 -22.78 0.87 1.13
C GLU A 66 -21.48 1.64 1.43
N PRO A 67 -21.51 2.68 2.29
CA PRO A 67 -20.33 3.34 2.80
C PRO A 67 -19.36 2.38 3.52
N LEU A 68 -18.07 2.51 3.25
CA LEU A 68 -17.03 1.73 3.91
C LEU A 68 -16.03 2.65 4.59
N ARG A 69 -15.73 2.39 5.86
CA ARG A 69 -14.51 2.89 6.51
C ARG A 69 -13.38 1.93 6.27
N VAL A 70 -12.29 2.43 5.70
CA VAL A 70 -11.16 1.62 5.29
C VAL A 70 -10.27 1.34 6.50
N PRO A 71 -10.01 0.06 6.85
CA PRO A 71 -9.08 -0.28 7.92
C PRO A 71 -7.65 0.10 7.56
N MET A 72 -6.94 0.67 8.53
CA MET A 72 -5.59 1.19 8.34
C MET A 72 -4.67 0.89 9.51
N PRO A 73 -3.37 0.65 9.24
CA PRO A 73 -2.36 0.47 10.27
C PRO A 73 -1.89 1.83 10.80
N ILE A 74 -2.80 2.63 11.35
CA ILE A 74 -2.48 3.91 11.98
C ILE A 74 -3.22 4.07 13.30
N ASP A 75 -2.64 4.85 14.18
CA ASP A 75 -3.25 5.33 15.42
C ASP A 75 -3.91 6.70 15.19
N TRP A 76 -5.23 6.71 15.24
CA TRP A 76 -6.03 7.91 15.02
C TRP A 76 -5.88 8.97 16.13
N GLU A 77 -5.31 8.61 17.29
CA GLU A 77 -5.01 9.59 18.33
C GLU A 77 -4.01 10.65 17.84
N PHE A 78 -3.07 10.27 16.96
CA PHE A 78 -2.14 11.22 16.36
C PHE A 78 -2.86 12.26 15.50
N ALA A 79 -3.93 11.89 14.81
CA ALA A 79 -4.74 12.86 14.07
C ALA A 79 -5.43 13.85 15.02
N ARG A 80 -5.91 13.41 16.19
CA ARG A 80 -6.49 14.32 17.21
C ARG A 80 -5.46 15.31 17.73
N ARG A 81 -4.24 14.82 18.03
CA ARG A 81 -3.12 15.65 18.49
C ARG A 81 -2.64 16.65 17.44
N GLU A 82 -2.64 16.26 16.16
CA GLU A 82 -2.41 17.19 15.05
C GLU A 82 -3.47 18.30 15.02
N LEU A 83 -4.76 17.97 15.18
CA LEU A 83 -5.85 18.95 15.22
C LEU A 83 -5.78 19.87 16.44
N ALA A 84 -5.27 19.37 17.58
CA ALA A 84 -5.00 20.17 18.77
C ALA A 84 -3.75 21.06 18.65
N GLY A 85 -2.99 20.95 17.55
CA GLY A 85 -1.77 21.72 17.32
C GLY A 85 -0.54 21.21 18.07
N GLU A 86 -0.60 20.00 18.64
CA GLU A 86 0.51 19.39 19.38
C GLU A 86 1.59 18.79 18.48
N LEU A 87 1.22 18.47 17.23
CA LEU A 87 2.07 17.81 16.24
C LEU A 87 1.97 18.51 14.88
N ALA A 88 3.04 18.41 14.09
CA ALA A 88 2.99 18.82 12.69
C ALA A 88 1.96 17.96 11.91
N PRO A 89 1.08 18.57 11.10
CA PRO A 89 0.07 17.84 10.32
C PRO A 89 0.66 16.81 9.36
N SER A 90 0.07 15.62 9.31
CA SER A 90 0.32 14.56 8.33
C SER A 90 -0.98 13.84 7.98
N TYR A 91 -1.68 13.29 8.99
CA TYR A 91 -3.00 12.69 8.78
C TYR A 91 -4.07 13.72 8.48
N THR A 92 -3.91 14.94 8.95
CA THR A 92 -4.93 16.00 8.85
C THR A 92 -4.73 16.93 7.64
N ASN A 93 -3.66 16.73 6.87
CA ASN A 93 -3.40 17.45 5.62
C ASN A 93 -3.08 16.54 4.42
N GLY A 94 -3.01 15.22 4.63
CA GLY A 94 -2.74 14.26 3.55
C GLY A 94 -1.26 14.02 3.26
N ASP A 95 -0.33 14.60 4.02
CA ASP A 95 1.11 14.46 3.79
C ASP A 95 1.64 13.11 4.34
N LEU A 96 1.58 12.07 3.50
CA LEU A 96 1.84 10.69 3.91
C LEU A 96 2.62 9.83 2.90
N ILE A 97 2.77 10.27 1.65
CA ILE A 97 3.32 9.42 0.57
C ILE A 97 4.83 9.20 0.70
N TYR A 98 5.56 10.16 1.26
CA TYR A 98 7.01 10.08 1.46
C TYR A 98 7.41 9.62 2.87
N GLY A 99 6.45 9.16 3.66
CA GLY A 99 6.65 8.80 5.06
C GLY A 99 5.78 9.65 5.98
N VAL A 100 5.56 9.12 7.19
CA VAL A 100 4.79 9.78 8.23
C VAL A 100 5.66 9.81 9.48
N ASN A 101 6.12 11.00 9.86
CA ASN A 101 7.10 11.17 10.94
C ASN A 101 6.46 11.39 12.32
N ASN A 102 5.12 11.43 12.41
CA ASN A 102 4.43 11.67 13.67
C ASN A 102 4.49 10.46 14.63
N GLY A 103 4.89 9.27 14.16
CA GLY A 103 4.99 8.04 14.95
C GLY A 103 3.69 7.22 15.05
N GLY A 104 2.58 7.70 14.47
CA GLY A 104 1.28 7.03 14.51
C GLY A 104 1.09 5.93 13.47
N LYS A 105 2.01 5.75 12.52
CA LYS A 105 1.89 4.76 11.45
C LYS A 105 2.55 3.45 11.89
N PHE A 106 1.79 2.37 11.94
CA PHE A 106 2.31 1.03 12.24
C PHE A 106 2.92 0.40 10.98
N SER A 107 4.02 0.99 10.49
CA SER A 107 4.82 0.46 9.40
C SER A 107 5.56 -0.83 9.82
N VAL A 108 6.12 -1.53 8.83
CA VAL A 108 6.72 -2.86 9.04
C VAL A 108 7.99 -2.82 9.90
N ASP A 109 8.70 -1.70 9.92
CA ASP A 109 9.85 -1.44 10.79
C ASP A 109 9.48 -1.46 12.27
N VAL A 110 8.36 -0.84 12.65
CA VAL A 110 7.86 -0.79 14.05
C VAL A 110 6.90 -1.92 14.41
N THR A 111 6.71 -2.90 13.52
CA THR A 111 5.88 -4.08 13.74
C THR A 111 6.69 -5.36 13.49
N TYR A 112 6.57 -5.96 12.30
CA TYR A 112 7.18 -7.25 11.98
C TYR A 112 8.70 -7.26 12.10
N LEU A 113 9.40 -6.21 11.65
CA LEU A 113 10.86 -6.17 11.69
C LEU A 113 11.37 -5.96 13.12
N ALA A 114 10.74 -5.09 13.90
CA ALA A 114 11.04 -4.94 15.32
C ALA A 114 10.86 -6.27 16.09
N GLU A 115 9.76 -7.00 15.84
CA GLU A 115 9.55 -8.33 16.44
C GLU A 115 10.61 -9.34 15.99
N ALA A 116 10.97 -9.32 14.71
CA ALA A 116 11.99 -10.20 14.16
C ALA A 116 13.38 -9.94 14.77
N GLU A 117 13.82 -8.68 14.87
CA GLU A 117 15.09 -8.30 15.51
C GLU A 117 15.10 -8.64 17.00
N ALA A 118 13.97 -8.49 17.69
CA ALA A 118 13.84 -8.84 19.12
C ALA A 118 14.07 -10.33 19.41
N THR A 119 13.98 -11.21 18.41
CA THR A 119 14.34 -12.63 18.57
C THR A 119 15.85 -12.86 18.75
N GLY A 120 16.69 -11.90 18.37
CA GLY A 120 18.15 -12.07 18.32
C GLY A 120 18.64 -12.97 17.18
N HIS A 121 17.75 -13.46 16.32
CA HIS A 121 18.07 -14.35 15.19
C HIS A 121 18.03 -13.65 13.82
N VAL A 122 17.61 -12.38 13.78
CA VAL A 122 17.48 -11.61 12.54
C VAL A 122 18.41 -10.41 12.59
N ARG A 123 19.10 -10.18 11.47
CA ARG A 123 19.94 -9.01 11.24
C ARG A 123 19.54 -8.35 9.94
N ILE A 124 19.32 -7.04 9.99
CA ILE A 124 18.97 -6.23 8.82
C ILE A 124 20.22 -5.47 8.33
N GLU A 125 20.51 -5.61 7.04
CA GLU A 125 21.65 -4.97 6.38
C GLU A 125 21.13 -4.00 5.30
N THR A 126 20.98 -2.73 5.66
CA THR A 126 20.53 -1.69 4.73
C THR A 126 21.59 -1.36 3.68
N LEU A 127 21.19 -0.71 2.58
CA LEU A 127 22.09 -0.32 1.48
C LEU A 127 22.86 -1.52 0.88
N HIS A 128 22.25 -2.70 0.91
CA HIS A 128 22.73 -3.90 0.23
C HIS A 128 21.77 -4.26 -0.90
N ARG A 129 22.21 -4.13 -2.14
CA ARG A 129 21.41 -4.43 -3.34
C ARG A 129 21.82 -5.77 -3.90
N VAL A 130 20.93 -6.76 -3.79
CA VAL A 130 21.09 -8.04 -4.48
C VAL A 130 20.89 -7.81 -5.98
N ASN A 131 21.91 -8.14 -6.76
CA ASN A 131 21.92 -7.97 -8.20
C ASN A 131 21.54 -9.26 -8.93
N ASP A 132 22.05 -10.41 -8.46
CA ASP A 132 21.85 -11.72 -9.07
C ASP A 132 21.73 -12.80 -7.98
N ILE A 133 21.02 -13.87 -8.29
CA ILE A 133 20.85 -15.04 -7.43
C ILE A 133 21.24 -16.29 -8.22
N GLU A 134 21.82 -17.26 -7.53
CA GLU A 134 22.38 -18.47 -8.12
C GLU A 134 22.16 -19.66 -7.19
N ARG A 135 21.94 -20.83 -7.79
CA ARG A 135 21.95 -22.12 -7.10
C ARG A 135 23.24 -22.86 -7.40
N GLY A 136 24.08 -23.05 -6.38
CA GLY A 136 25.31 -23.83 -6.49
C GLY A 136 25.02 -25.30 -6.78
N ARG A 137 25.99 -26.01 -7.38
CA ARG A 137 25.89 -27.45 -7.69
C ARG A 137 25.72 -28.32 -6.45
N ASP A 138 26.20 -27.85 -5.31
CA ASP A 138 26.05 -28.47 -3.99
C ASP A 138 24.69 -28.16 -3.33
N GLY A 139 23.83 -27.40 -4.01
CA GLY A 139 22.53 -26.98 -3.52
C GLY A 139 22.55 -25.75 -2.62
N THR A 140 23.68 -25.05 -2.48
CA THR A 140 23.74 -23.77 -1.74
C THR A 140 23.09 -22.62 -2.52
N TRP A 141 22.53 -21.64 -1.82
CA TRP A 141 22.06 -20.40 -2.42
C TRP A 141 23.13 -19.31 -2.33
N ILE A 142 23.25 -18.54 -3.40
CA ILE A 142 24.23 -17.47 -3.52
C ILE A 142 23.52 -16.19 -3.95
N ALA A 143 23.64 -15.14 -3.15
CA ALA A 143 23.20 -13.79 -3.49
C ALA A 143 24.40 -12.88 -3.79
N HIS A 144 24.51 -12.45 -5.05
CA HIS A 144 25.53 -11.51 -5.51
C HIS A 144 25.07 -10.08 -5.19
N THR A 145 25.73 -9.44 -4.24
CA THR A 145 25.21 -8.24 -3.55
C THR A 145 26.21 -7.09 -3.60
N ASP A 146 25.78 -5.90 -4.02
CA ASP A 146 26.56 -4.67 -3.84
C ASP A 146 26.17 -4.01 -2.51
N ARG A 147 27.15 -3.67 -1.68
CA ARG A 147 26.95 -2.66 -0.63
C ARG A 147 27.18 -1.29 -1.23
N ILE A 148 26.20 -0.40 -1.09
CA ILE A 148 26.21 0.93 -1.71
C ILE A 148 26.23 2.05 -0.66
N SER A 149 26.66 3.24 -1.06
CA SER A 149 26.44 4.47 -0.29
C SER A 149 25.00 4.96 -0.43
N MET A 150 24.63 6.00 0.32
CA MET A 150 23.34 6.69 0.16
C MET A 150 23.16 7.31 -1.22
N ASP A 151 24.26 7.68 -1.89
CA ASP A 151 24.27 8.21 -3.27
C ASP A 151 24.31 7.11 -4.35
N GLY A 152 24.26 5.84 -3.94
CA GLY A 152 24.24 4.69 -4.85
C GLY A 152 25.61 4.24 -5.39
N VAL A 153 26.71 4.78 -4.86
CA VAL A 153 28.07 4.36 -5.22
C VAL A 153 28.35 2.97 -4.65
N VAL A 154 28.85 2.04 -5.46
CA VAL A 154 29.24 0.70 -4.98
C VAL A 154 30.51 0.81 -4.15
N LEU A 155 30.41 0.43 -2.88
CA LEU A 155 31.53 0.44 -1.92
C LEU A 155 32.18 -0.93 -1.80
N GLU A 156 31.41 -2.00 -2.02
CA GLU A 156 31.86 -3.38 -1.85
C GLU A 156 30.97 -4.34 -2.63
N ARG A 157 31.56 -5.42 -3.16
CA ARG A 157 30.82 -6.52 -3.77
C ARG A 157 30.95 -7.77 -2.90
N LYS A 158 29.82 -8.32 -2.48
CA LYS A 158 29.71 -9.46 -1.59
C LYS A 158 29.07 -10.64 -2.31
N ARG A 159 29.50 -11.84 -1.90
CA ARG A 159 28.81 -13.09 -2.18
C ARG A 159 28.25 -13.62 -0.87
N ILE A 160 26.95 -13.53 -0.68
CA ILE A 160 26.28 -14.05 0.53
C ILE A 160 25.84 -15.48 0.20
N VAL A 161 26.37 -16.45 0.95
CA VAL A 161 26.05 -17.87 0.80
C VAL A 161 25.10 -18.29 1.92
N ALA A 162 24.04 -19.01 1.59
CA ALA A 162 23.04 -19.45 2.55
C ALA A 162 22.46 -20.82 2.19
N ASP A 163 21.96 -21.53 3.19
CA ASP A 163 21.25 -22.81 3.00
C ASP A 163 19.85 -22.61 2.42
N ALA A 164 19.24 -21.44 2.69
CA ALA A 164 17.92 -21.06 2.20
C ALA A 164 17.90 -19.60 1.73
N LEU A 165 17.08 -19.32 0.72
CA LEU A 165 16.85 -17.99 0.17
C LEU A 165 15.35 -17.69 0.10
N PHE A 166 14.94 -16.61 0.77
CA PHE A 166 13.56 -16.09 0.71
C PHE A 166 13.55 -14.77 -0.06
N LEU A 167 12.75 -14.69 -1.13
CA LEU A 167 12.69 -13.50 -1.99
C LEU A 167 11.56 -12.56 -1.57
N GLY A 168 11.91 -11.51 -0.83
CA GLY A 168 11.00 -10.44 -0.38
C GLY A 168 11.17 -9.10 -1.11
N ALA A 169 11.69 -9.08 -2.34
CA ALA A 169 12.07 -7.85 -3.06
C ALA A 169 10.89 -7.12 -3.76
N GLY A 170 9.66 -7.43 -3.36
CA GLY A 170 8.42 -6.96 -4.02
C GLY A 170 8.20 -7.58 -5.41
N SER A 171 7.01 -7.36 -5.98
CA SER A 171 6.63 -7.89 -7.30
C SER A 171 7.68 -7.62 -8.39
N PRO A 172 8.13 -6.37 -8.65
CA PRO A 172 9.11 -6.13 -9.69
C PRO A 172 10.51 -6.62 -9.33
N GLY A 173 10.95 -6.49 -8.07
CA GLY A 173 12.30 -6.85 -7.66
C GLY A 173 12.55 -8.34 -7.67
N THR A 174 11.62 -9.13 -7.14
CA THR A 174 11.69 -10.60 -7.14
C THR A 174 11.61 -11.14 -8.57
N THR A 175 10.66 -10.65 -9.38
CA THR A 175 10.54 -11.06 -10.79
C THR A 175 11.80 -10.74 -11.58
N ARG A 176 12.40 -9.54 -11.40
CA ARG A 176 13.66 -9.17 -12.05
C ARG A 176 14.78 -10.15 -11.71
N LEU A 177 14.93 -10.53 -10.44
CA LEU A 177 15.97 -11.46 -10.01
C LEU A 177 15.79 -12.85 -10.65
N LEU A 178 14.55 -13.37 -10.65
CA LEU A 178 14.24 -14.68 -11.21
C LEU A 178 14.40 -14.72 -12.74
N VAL A 179 13.90 -13.71 -13.46
CA VAL A 179 14.07 -13.61 -14.93
C VAL A 179 15.55 -13.50 -15.30
N LYS A 180 16.34 -12.72 -14.56
CA LYS A 180 17.79 -12.64 -14.77
C LYS A 180 18.48 -13.98 -14.52
N ALA A 181 18.09 -14.70 -13.46
CA ALA A 181 18.66 -16.00 -13.16
C ALA A 181 18.34 -17.05 -14.24
N LEU A 182 17.10 -17.06 -14.74
CA LEU A 182 16.68 -17.92 -15.86
C LEU A 182 17.49 -17.62 -17.13
N ALA A 183 17.58 -16.34 -17.52
CA ALA A 183 18.30 -15.94 -18.73
C ALA A 183 19.81 -16.21 -18.68
N LYS A 184 20.39 -16.29 -17.48
CA LYS A 184 21.82 -16.56 -17.25
C LYS A 184 22.11 -18.03 -16.91
N ASP A 185 21.09 -18.88 -16.85
CA ASP A 185 21.21 -20.27 -16.38
C ASP A 185 21.88 -20.40 -14.99
N LEU A 186 21.57 -19.45 -14.09
CA LEU A 186 22.10 -19.46 -12.71
C LEU A 186 21.26 -20.31 -11.75
N ILE A 187 20.03 -20.64 -12.16
CA ILE A 187 19.13 -21.54 -11.45
C ILE A 187 18.48 -22.43 -12.53
N PRO A 188 18.98 -23.66 -12.72
CA PRO A 188 18.70 -24.45 -13.94
C PRO A 188 17.29 -25.04 -14.03
N ASP A 189 16.52 -25.04 -12.94
CA ASP A 189 15.19 -25.65 -12.85
C ASP A 189 14.06 -24.61 -12.67
N LEU A 190 14.32 -23.35 -13.03
CA LEU A 190 13.28 -22.32 -13.03
C LEU A 190 12.20 -22.60 -14.10
N PRO A 191 10.90 -22.47 -13.77
CA PRO A 191 9.83 -22.63 -14.76
C PRO A 191 9.88 -21.56 -15.86
N ASP A 192 9.56 -21.94 -17.10
CA ASP A 192 9.50 -21.03 -18.26
C ASP A 192 8.53 -19.85 -18.07
N ALA A 193 7.53 -19.99 -17.20
CA ALA A 193 6.54 -18.96 -16.91
C ALA A 193 7.07 -17.81 -16.02
N VAL A 194 8.29 -17.91 -15.49
CA VAL A 194 8.92 -16.84 -14.70
C VAL A 194 8.95 -15.54 -15.50
N GLY A 195 8.43 -14.45 -14.92
CA GLY A 195 8.31 -13.15 -15.60
C GLY A 195 6.95 -12.85 -16.20
N THR A 196 6.03 -13.82 -16.23
CA THR A 196 4.67 -13.65 -16.76
C THR A 196 3.66 -13.33 -15.64
N GLY A 197 2.42 -12.98 -16.01
CA GLY A 197 1.32 -12.82 -15.06
C GLY A 197 1.38 -11.57 -14.18
N TRP A 198 2.16 -10.56 -14.56
CA TRP A 198 2.20 -9.29 -13.82
C TRP A 198 0.91 -8.49 -14.02
N GLY A 199 0.41 -7.89 -12.95
CA GLY A 199 -0.74 -6.98 -12.97
C GLY A 199 -0.52 -5.78 -12.05
N ASN A 200 -1.17 -4.67 -12.35
CA ASN A 200 -1.08 -3.41 -11.62
C ASN A 200 -2.23 -3.20 -10.62
N ASN A 201 -2.87 -4.29 -10.18
CA ASN A 201 -4.06 -4.26 -9.33
C ASN A 201 -5.30 -3.55 -9.96
N GLY A 202 -5.24 -3.18 -11.23
CA GLY A 202 -6.29 -2.38 -11.88
C GLY A 202 -6.36 -0.94 -11.37
N ASP A 203 -5.32 -0.46 -10.67
CA ASP A 203 -5.34 0.84 -10.01
C ASP A 203 -5.55 1.99 -11.02
N ARG A 204 -6.48 2.88 -10.67
CA ARG A 204 -6.80 4.11 -11.40
C ARG A 204 -7.01 5.24 -10.40
N VAL A 205 -6.50 6.42 -10.72
CA VAL A 205 -6.68 7.63 -9.91
C VAL A 205 -7.47 8.65 -10.72
N PHE A 206 -8.55 9.16 -10.15
CA PHE A 206 -9.39 10.18 -10.74
C PHE A 206 -9.50 11.36 -9.77
N SER A 207 -9.48 12.57 -10.30
CA SER A 207 -9.88 13.77 -9.56
C SER A 207 -11.33 14.07 -9.88
N VAL A 208 -12.16 14.19 -8.84
CA VAL A 208 -13.57 14.58 -8.96
C VAL A 208 -13.74 15.89 -8.22
N THR A 209 -14.25 16.90 -8.92
CA THR A 209 -14.53 18.22 -8.37
C THR A 209 -15.93 18.64 -8.79
N THR A 210 -16.60 19.43 -7.95
CA THR A 210 -17.91 20.00 -8.26
C THR A 210 -17.82 21.53 -8.29
N THR A 211 -18.73 22.18 -9.01
CA THR A 211 -18.83 23.64 -9.04
C THR A 211 -19.53 24.22 -7.82
N LEU A 212 -20.26 23.38 -7.06
CA LEU A 212 -21.14 23.81 -5.98
C LEU A 212 -20.54 23.58 -4.58
N LEU A 213 -19.64 22.60 -4.47
CA LEU A 213 -19.11 22.17 -3.19
C LEU A 213 -17.63 21.77 -3.30
N GLY A 214 -16.78 22.55 -2.64
CA GLY A 214 -15.34 22.30 -2.58
C GLY A 214 -14.98 21.22 -1.55
N PRO A 215 -13.90 20.46 -1.77
CA PRO A 215 -13.42 19.46 -0.81
C PRO A 215 -12.87 20.08 0.48
N GLY A 216 -12.69 21.41 0.51
CA GLY A 216 -11.98 22.14 1.55
C GLY A 216 -10.51 22.29 1.20
N ALA A 217 -9.88 23.35 1.74
CA ALA A 217 -8.47 23.66 1.46
C ALA A 217 -7.53 22.52 1.87
N TRP A 218 -7.85 21.81 2.96
CA TRP A 218 -7.06 20.69 3.45
C TRP A 218 -7.89 19.42 3.47
N GLN A 219 -7.29 18.33 2.97
CA GLN A 219 -7.93 17.03 2.93
C GLN A 219 -7.19 16.06 3.84
N GLY A 220 -7.88 15.60 4.88
CA GLY A 220 -7.39 14.60 5.81
C GLY A 220 -7.23 13.24 5.14
N GLY A 221 -6.12 12.58 5.44
CA GLY A 221 -5.75 11.26 5.01
C GLY A 221 -5.67 10.24 6.15
N PRO A 222 -5.20 9.02 5.84
CA PRO A 222 -4.98 8.45 4.50
C PRO A 222 -6.33 8.17 3.79
N ALA A 223 -6.36 7.32 2.77
CA ALA A 223 -7.56 6.88 2.04
C ALA A 223 -8.63 6.16 2.88
N CYS A 224 -9.25 6.88 3.83
CA CYS A 224 -9.88 6.33 5.04
C CYS A 224 -11.35 5.94 4.86
N VAL A 225 -11.94 6.31 3.73
CA VAL A 225 -13.31 5.94 3.36
C VAL A 225 -13.35 5.46 1.91
N GLY A 226 -14.36 4.68 1.59
CA GLY A 226 -14.54 4.07 0.27
C GLY A 226 -15.91 3.42 0.11
N PHE A 227 -16.08 2.69 -0.97
CA PHE A 227 -17.17 1.73 -1.15
C PHE A 227 -16.71 0.61 -2.08
N LYS A 228 -17.47 -0.48 -2.12
CA LYS A 228 -17.23 -1.61 -3.02
C LYS A 228 -18.45 -1.78 -3.93
N ASP A 229 -18.20 -1.93 -5.22
CA ASP A 229 -19.19 -2.34 -6.22
C ASP A 229 -18.78 -3.72 -6.75
N LEU A 230 -19.12 -4.73 -5.96
CA LEU A 230 -18.73 -6.11 -6.20
C LEU A 230 -19.61 -6.78 -7.27
N GLY A 231 -20.83 -6.27 -7.48
CA GLY A 231 -21.82 -6.80 -8.43
C GLY A 231 -21.77 -6.18 -9.83
N ASN A 232 -20.83 -5.27 -10.09
CA ASN A 232 -20.75 -4.56 -11.36
C ASN A 232 -20.56 -5.53 -12.55
N PRO A 233 -21.42 -5.49 -13.59
CA PRO A 233 -21.30 -6.37 -14.74
C PRO A 233 -20.04 -6.11 -15.60
N ALA A 234 -19.43 -4.93 -15.50
CA ALA A 234 -18.16 -4.61 -16.16
C ALA A 234 -16.92 -5.11 -15.37
N GLY A 235 -17.13 -5.63 -14.16
CA GLY A 235 -16.09 -6.17 -13.30
C GLY A 235 -16.09 -5.51 -11.92
N PRO A 236 -15.84 -6.28 -10.84
CA PRO A 236 -15.90 -5.76 -9.48
C PRO A 236 -14.85 -4.68 -9.25
N LEU A 237 -15.21 -3.65 -8.50
CA LEU A 237 -14.30 -2.57 -8.16
C LEU A 237 -14.46 -2.10 -6.72
N MET A 238 -13.43 -1.42 -6.24
CA MET A 238 -13.45 -0.66 -5.00
C MET A 238 -12.92 0.72 -5.27
N ILE A 239 -13.62 1.74 -4.77
CA ILE A 239 -13.17 3.12 -4.83
C ILE A 239 -12.91 3.59 -3.41
N VAL A 240 -11.78 4.25 -3.22
CA VAL A 240 -11.43 4.93 -1.97
C VAL A 240 -11.12 6.39 -2.24
N THR A 241 -11.28 7.22 -1.23
CA THR A 241 -10.84 8.61 -1.33
C THR A 241 -9.33 8.69 -1.23
N GLY A 242 -8.70 9.62 -1.94
CA GLY A 242 -7.29 9.98 -1.75
C GLY A 242 -7.21 11.46 -1.38
N PRO A 243 -6.53 11.85 -0.29
CA PRO A 243 -6.37 13.26 0.03
C PRO A 243 -5.40 13.94 -0.94
N VAL A 244 -5.60 15.23 -1.14
CA VAL A 244 -4.63 16.10 -1.83
C VAL A 244 -3.72 16.75 -0.77
N PRO A 245 -2.39 16.51 -0.80
CA PRO A 245 -1.46 16.85 0.29
C PRO A 245 -0.98 18.31 0.27
N PHE A 246 -1.80 19.23 -0.25
CA PHE A 246 -1.46 20.65 -0.34
C PHE A 246 -2.72 21.51 -0.25
N PRO A 247 -2.61 22.77 0.22
CA PRO A 247 -3.77 23.61 0.46
C PRO A 247 -4.41 24.02 -0.87
N ALA A 248 -5.41 23.27 -1.33
CA ALA A 248 -6.12 23.53 -2.57
C ALA A 248 -7.62 23.22 -2.40
N ASP A 249 -8.41 24.28 -2.35
CA ASP A 249 -9.87 24.16 -2.50
C ASP A 249 -10.18 24.10 -4.00
N LEU A 250 -10.30 22.88 -4.54
CA LEU A 250 -10.46 22.61 -5.98
C LEU A 250 -11.89 22.93 -6.49
N LEU A 251 -12.48 24.01 -5.99
CA LEU A 251 -13.79 24.50 -6.43
C LEU A 251 -13.68 25.00 -7.88
N LEU A 252 -14.48 24.44 -8.79
CA LEU A 252 -14.44 24.80 -10.21
C LEU A 252 -15.10 26.16 -10.54
N SER A 253 -15.65 26.89 -9.55
CA SER A 253 -16.26 28.19 -9.82
C SER A 253 -15.21 29.30 -9.92
N THR A 254 -14.64 29.47 -11.11
CA THR A 254 -14.34 30.81 -11.60
C THR A 254 -15.54 31.28 -12.42
N PRO A 255 -15.91 32.59 -12.43
CA PRO A 255 -17.20 33.04 -12.98
C PRO A 255 -17.41 32.80 -14.49
N ASN A 256 -16.49 32.15 -15.21
CA ASN A 256 -16.44 32.28 -16.66
C ASN A 256 -16.05 31.02 -17.47
N ARG A 257 -16.15 29.79 -16.95
CA ARG A 257 -16.03 28.59 -17.82
C ARG A 257 -16.97 27.45 -17.41
N PRO A 258 -17.87 26.98 -18.30
CA PRO A 258 -18.35 25.62 -18.20
C PRO A 258 -17.22 24.70 -18.69
N ASN A 259 -16.96 23.60 -17.99
CA ASN A 259 -16.55 22.30 -18.55
C ASN A 259 -16.08 21.38 -17.41
N VAL A 260 -16.80 20.27 -17.23
CA VAL A 260 -16.29 19.09 -16.50
C VAL A 260 -15.00 18.66 -17.16
N THR A 261 -13.89 18.71 -16.43
CA THR A 261 -12.59 18.26 -16.95
C THR A 261 -12.21 17.00 -16.20
N TRP A 262 -12.32 15.85 -16.87
CA TRP A 262 -11.73 14.61 -16.41
C TRP A 262 -10.22 14.71 -16.60
N VAL A 263 -9.48 15.03 -15.53
CA VAL A 263 -8.02 14.96 -15.58
C VAL A 263 -7.63 13.53 -15.23
N ARG A 264 -7.26 12.77 -16.26
CA ARG A 264 -6.55 11.51 -16.12
C ARG A 264 -5.10 11.84 -15.77
N LEU A 265 -4.65 11.39 -14.59
CA LEU A 265 -3.23 11.37 -14.28
C LEU A 265 -2.70 10.05 -14.89
N ASP A 266 -1.92 10.17 -15.96
CA ASP A 266 -1.23 9.04 -16.60
C ASP A 266 0.02 8.62 -15.82
#